data_AF-A0A1V6IKR0-F1
#
_entry.id   AF-A0A1V6IKR0-F1
#
_cell.length_a   1.000
_cell.length_b   1.000
_cell.length_c   1.000
_cell.angle_alpha   90.00
_cell.angle_beta   90.00
_cell.angle_gamma   90.00
#
_symmetry.space_group_name_H-M   'P 1'
#
loop_
_entity.id
_entity.type
_entity.pdbx_description
1 polymer ?
#
loop_
_entity_poly.entity_id
_entity_poly.type
_entity_poly.pdbx_seq_one_letter_code
_entity_poly.pdbx_strand_id
1 'polypeptide(L)' 'MARTEWYREGRVPLQTIRADIDYGFAISMTKYGVIGVKVWIFKGEVFQEAV' A
#
# COMPACT_ATOMS: atom_id res chain seq x y z
N MET A 1 14.69 18.32 -9.23
CA MET A 1 13.32 18.34 -8.66
C MET A 1 12.85 16.90 -8.50
N ALA A 2 12.52 16.47 -7.29
CA ALA A 2 11.92 15.16 -7.06
C ALA A 2 10.39 15.22 -7.28
N ARG A 3 9.79 14.13 -7.76
CA ARG A 3 8.36 14.00 -8.06
C ARG A 3 7.83 12.74 -7.34
N THR A 4 6.55 12.71 -7.03
CA THR A 4 5.88 11.52 -6.51
C THR A 4 4.67 11.26 -7.40
N GLU A 5 4.66 10.11 -8.06
CA GLU A 5 3.53 9.64 -8.85
C GLU A 5 2.82 8.51 -8.10
N TRP A 6 1.50 8.43 -8.22
CA TRP A 6 0.72 7.38 -7.60
C TRP A 6 -0.37 6.91 -8.57
N TYR A 7 -0.66 5.62 -8.50
CA TYR A 7 -1.74 4.98 -9.24
C TYR A 7 -2.55 4.13 -8.27
N ARG A 8 -3.87 4.08 -8.47
CA ARG A 8 -4.78 3.29 -7.66
C ARG A 8 -5.78 2.58 -8.56
N GLU A 9 -5.92 1.29 -8.35
CA GLU A 9 -6.92 0.47 -9.00
C GLU A 9 -7.82 -0.18 -7.94
N GLY A 10 -9.13 -0.23 -8.20
CA GLY A 10 -10.09 -0.81 -7.27
C GLY A 10 -10.30 -0.01 -5.97
N ARG A 11 -10.67 -0.74 -4.90
CA ARG A 11 -11.00 -0.18 -3.59
C ARG A 11 -9.86 -0.46 -2.60
N VAL A 12 -9.42 0.59 -1.89
CA VAL A 12 -8.42 0.49 -0.82
C VAL A 12 -8.90 1.33 0.39
N PRO A 13 -9.73 0.76 1.29
CA PRO A 13 -10.34 1.50 2.38
C PRO A 13 -9.38 1.65 3.57
N LEU A 14 -8.50 2.66 3.54
CA LEU A 14 -7.46 2.89 4.56
C LEU A 14 -7.98 3.26 5.97
N GLN A 15 -9.23 3.71 6.08
CA GLN A 15 -9.83 4.06 7.38
C GLN A 15 -10.55 2.87 8.05
N THR A 16 -10.78 1.77 7.31
CA THR A 16 -11.54 0.62 7.79
C THR A 16 -10.61 -0.36 8.49
N ILE A 17 -10.65 -0.43 9.83
CA ILE A 17 -9.72 -1.28 10.61
C ILE A 17 -9.89 -2.77 10.32
N ARG A 18 -11.10 -3.22 9.96
CA ARG A 18 -11.39 -4.61 9.58
C ARG A 18 -10.88 -4.99 8.18
N ALA A 19 -10.39 -4.03 7.39
CA ALA A 19 -9.85 -4.28 6.07
C ALA A 19 -8.47 -4.93 6.20
N ASP A 20 -8.29 -6.09 5.59
CA ASP A 20 -6.99 -6.73 5.46
C ASP A 20 -6.18 -6.00 4.36
N ILE A 21 -5.23 -5.18 4.80
CA ILE A 21 -4.39 -4.36 3.93
C ILE A 21 -2.92 -4.70 4.20
N ASP A 22 -2.27 -5.25 3.17
CA ASP A 22 -0.83 -5.40 3.15
C ASP A 22 -0.18 -4.09 2.73
N TYR A 23 0.71 -3.57 3.57
CA TYR A 23 1.57 -2.44 3.24
C TYR A 23 3.01 -2.90 3.02
N GLY A 24 3.58 -2.50 1.89
CA GLY A 24 4.98 -2.73 1.56
C GLY A 24 5.70 -1.41 1.25
N PHE A 25 6.94 -1.29 1.73
CA PHE A 25 7.82 -0.19 1.39
C PHE A 25 9.17 -0.72 0.90
N ALA A 26 9.62 -0.21 -0.25
CA ALA A 26 10.91 -0.56 -0.82
C ALA A 26 11.65 0.69 -1.29
N ILE A 27 12.97 0.62 -1.17
CA ILE A 27 13.88 1.67 -1.60
C ILE A 27 14.74 1.14 -2.75
N SER A 28 14.83 1.89 -3.85
CA SER A 28 15.70 1.61 -4.98
C SER A 28 16.82 2.65 -5.05
N MET A 29 18.07 2.19 -4.98
CA MET A 29 19.25 3.02 -5.18
C MET A 29 19.61 3.03 -6.67
N THR A 30 19.39 4.16 -7.31
CA THR A 30 19.71 4.38 -8.72
C THR A 30 20.93 5.28 -8.87
N LYS A 31 21.50 5.33 -10.08
CA LYS A 31 22.70 6.13 -10.38
C LYS A 31 22.56 7.62 -10.02
N TYR A 32 21.36 8.17 -10.08
CA TYR A 32 21.09 9.59 -9.84
C TYR A 32 20.42 9.88 -8.50
N GLY A 33 20.27 8.86 -7.65
CA GLY A 33 19.68 9.01 -6.32
C GLY A 33 18.76 7.88 -5.93
N VAL A 34 17.93 8.14 -4.93
CA VAL A 34 17.10 7.14 -4.27
C VAL A 34 15.64 7.34 -4.64
N ILE A 35 14.97 6.26 -5.04
CA ILE A 35 13.52 6.22 -5.33
C ILE A 35 12.85 5.33 -4.29
N GLY A 36 11.83 5.85 -3.62
CA GLY A 36 11.00 5.08 -2.68
C GLY A 36 9.69 4.67 -3.32
N VAL A 37 9.28 3.41 -3.14
CA VAL A 37 8.01 2.86 -3.62
C VAL A 37 7.19 2.39 -2.42
N LYS A 38 5.96 2.87 -2.32
CA LYS A 38 4.97 2.47 -1.32
C LYS A 38 3.82 1.76 -2.01
N VAL A 39 3.45 0.59 -1.51
CA VAL A 39 2.39 -0.24 -2.09
C VAL A 39 1.39 -0.63 -1.00
N TRP A 40 0.11 -0.55 -1.35
CA TRP A 40 -1.00 -1.04 -0.53
C TRP A 40 -1.79 -2.07 -1.34
N ILE A 41 -2.03 -3.25 -0.77
CA ILE A 41 -2.82 -4.31 -1.39
C ILE A 41 -3.96 -4.65 -0.45
N PHE A 42 -5.20 -4.44 -0.91
CA PHE A 42 -6.40 -4.82 -0.17
C PHE A 42 -6.79 -6.25 -0.54
N LYS A 43 -6.83 -7.15 0.46
CA LYS A 43 -7.15 -8.59 0.27
C LYS A 43 -8.58 -8.96 0.63
N GLY A 44 -9.33 -8.05 1.26
CA GLY A 44 -10.70 -8.30 1.71
C GLY A 44 -10.93 -7.78 3.13
N GLU A 45 -12.08 -8.09 3.71
CA GLU A 45 -12.37 -7.78 5.11
C GLU A 45 -12.28 -9.04 5.96
N VAL A 46 -11.66 -8.95 7.13
CA VAL A 46 -11.59 -10.06 8.09
C VAL A 46 -12.82 -10.01 8.98
N PHE A 47 -13.67 -11.03 8.88
CA PHE A 47 -14.78 -11.24 9.82
C PHE A 47 -14.33 -12.32 10.82
N GLN A 48 -14.12 -11.97 12.09
CA GLN A 48 -13.99 -12.99 13.13
C GLN A 48 -15.32 -13.76 13.20
N GLU A 49 -15.31 -15.05 12.88
CA GLU A 49 -16.41 -15.93 13.25
C GLU A 49 -16.50 -15.96 14.77
N ALA A 50 -17.64 -15.50 15.30
CA ALA A 50 -17.96 -15.61 16.71
C ALA A 50 -18.25 -17.09 17.01
N VAL A 51 -17.33 -17.72 17.75
CA VAL A 51 -17.52 -19.04 18.38
C VAL A 51 -18.25 -18.86 19.70
#